data_AF-A0A928RUP4-F1
#
_entry.id   AF-A0A928RUP4-F1
#
_cell.length_a   1.000
_cell.length_b   1.000
_cell.length_c   1.000
_cell.angle_alpha   90.00
_cell.angle_beta   90.00
_cell.angle_gamma   90.00
#
_symmetry.space_group_name_H-M   'P 1'
#
loop_
_entity.id
_entity.type
_entity.pdbx_description
1 polymer ?
#
loop_
_entity_poly.entity_id
_entity_poly.type
_entity_poly.pdbx_seq_one_letter_code
_entity_poly.pdbx_strand_id
1 'polypeptide(L)'
;MFHDYYETRGYIVKKRITAFVLCLIIALSSMLTLSACKPKTFTVTFNRGGTAEMNITVMEGYEDIPEVQTVSSWKDIVFPVYICDKYTLSGWSEVISRIDKDTVITAVWTPNPFLVKFDPVNTEAKFISGELEQTVHNWTEIIFPQYDLPGYHLKWEYDVRKTEDTTVKATWLPNEYQLSFIDENGESFGFENLTVLYEQPVLNLPTPEKEGKRFGAWRLVDNIARYIHEGSTWDKAENATLQARWLDADEFRITYKNAYDVKGEIAYRSTDQTFVINPPERYGYDFVGWTGTGIGDQPQLEVVVASGSNYDIELTAHWKVKERTLSLDADGGQLSQTGKAVTFGKPIGELPSEVTKEGYEFIGWQTSNGTMVDENTIWTWDPDNVNSLKAVYLRLYTVKLILRCTAPNVIATLSDDAISKYGLIKSETENNVWIFEKTFKEGERLGDLPTKDYVKLSDRDSDEYRFSHWAINKTGVKVTSADIVNEKKFPGSREGGVIELSIKLSTTWTPFY
;
A
#
# COMPACT_ATOMS: atom_id res chain seq x y z
N MET A 1 36.61 15.74 62.86
CA MET A 1 36.90 17.08 62.33
C MET A 1 36.22 17.14 60.97
N PHE A 2 35.12 17.90 60.83
CA PHE A 2 35.12 19.25 60.21
C PHE A 2 35.80 19.20 58.84
N HIS A 3 35.17 19.36 57.67
CA HIS A 3 33.89 19.92 57.18
C HIS A 3 33.34 18.89 56.14
N ASP A 4 32.07 18.72 55.76
CA ASP A 4 30.93 19.64 55.57
C ASP A 4 29.60 18.94 55.90
N TYR A 5 28.67 19.63 56.55
CA TYR A 5 27.29 19.14 56.78
C TYR A 5 26.26 20.27 56.82
N TYR A 6 26.43 21.31 56.01
CA TYR A 6 25.46 22.42 55.88
C TYR A 6 25.61 23.15 54.52
N GLU A 7 25.10 22.59 53.42
CA GLU A 7 24.63 23.39 52.26
C GLU A 7 23.88 22.57 51.20
N THR A 8 22.61 22.22 51.46
CA THR A 8 21.66 21.83 50.36
C THR A 8 20.17 21.99 50.71
N ARG A 9 19.82 22.86 51.67
CA ARG A 9 18.43 23.32 51.89
C ARG A 9 18.12 24.68 51.24
N GLY A 10 18.91 25.08 50.23
CA GLY A 10 18.83 26.40 49.58
C GLY A 10 18.08 26.49 48.24
N TYR A 11 17.78 25.37 47.57
CA TYR A 11 17.32 25.37 46.16
C TYR A 11 15.90 24.83 45.89
N ILE A 12 15.09 24.57 46.93
CA ILE A 12 13.69 24.08 46.81
C ILE A 12 12.70 25.05 47.48
N VAL A 13 12.87 26.36 47.25
CA VAL A 13 11.88 27.37 47.69
C VAL A 13 11.53 28.37 46.57
N LYS A 14 12.50 28.80 45.75
CA LYS A 14 12.27 29.85 44.73
C LYS A 14 11.53 29.43 43.45
N LYS A 15 11.24 28.14 43.21
CA LYS A 15 10.36 27.70 42.10
C LYS A 15 8.91 27.39 42.51
N ARG A 16 8.60 27.33 43.81
CA ARG A 16 7.20 27.16 44.28
C ARG A 16 6.43 28.47 44.41
N ILE A 17 7.11 29.60 44.64
CA ILE A 17 6.45 30.90 44.83
C ILE A 17 5.89 31.48 43.53
N THR A 18 6.60 31.37 42.39
CA THR A 18 6.09 31.89 41.10
C THR A 18 4.91 31.07 40.56
N ALA A 19 4.88 29.76 40.82
CA ALA A 19 3.74 28.92 40.47
C ALA A 19 2.52 29.18 41.39
N PHE A 20 2.74 29.44 42.68
CA PHE A 20 1.66 29.81 43.59
C PHE A 20 1.05 31.17 43.25
N VAL A 21 1.85 32.16 42.84
CA VAL A 21 1.34 33.48 42.43
C VAL A 21 0.61 33.40 41.08
N LEU A 22 1.07 32.58 40.12
CA LEU A 22 0.33 32.39 38.87
C LEU A 22 -0.96 31.58 39.08
N CYS A 23 -0.97 30.56 39.95
CA CYS A 23 -2.20 29.90 40.37
C CYS A 23 -3.12 30.79 41.21
N LEU A 24 -2.60 31.75 42.00
CA LEU A 24 -3.45 32.73 42.68
C LEU A 24 -4.04 33.73 41.69
N ILE A 25 -3.29 34.17 40.68
CA ILE A 25 -3.81 35.11 39.67
C ILE A 25 -4.83 34.40 38.76
N ILE A 26 -4.61 33.13 38.39
CA ILE A 26 -5.59 32.33 37.65
C ILE A 26 -6.79 31.94 38.54
N ALA A 27 -6.61 31.72 39.85
CA ALA A 27 -7.72 31.55 40.79
C ALA A 27 -8.51 32.85 40.99
N LEU A 28 -7.86 34.01 41.09
CA LEU A 28 -8.56 35.31 41.16
C LEU A 28 -9.22 35.70 39.83
N SER A 29 -8.65 35.31 38.68
CA SER A 29 -9.29 35.57 37.37
C SER A 29 -10.38 34.54 37.02
N SER A 30 -10.34 33.32 37.57
CA SER A 30 -11.44 32.34 37.43
C SER A 30 -12.53 32.50 38.50
N MET A 31 -12.25 33.18 39.62
CA MET A 31 -13.27 33.69 40.54
C MET A 31 -14.15 34.80 39.94
N LEU A 32 -13.89 35.24 38.70
CA LEU A 32 -14.67 36.25 37.98
C LEU A 32 -15.57 35.70 36.87
N THR A 33 -15.63 34.38 36.64
CA THR A 33 -16.62 33.75 35.74
C THR A 33 -17.37 32.57 36.35
N LEU A 34 -17.34 32.44 37.69
CA LEU A 34 -18.43 31.79 38.42
C LEU A 34 -19.31 32.90 38.99
N SER A 35 -20.34 33.27 38.21
CA SER A 35 -21.51 33.99 38.72
C SER A 35 -22.28 33.05 39.66
N ALA A 36 -21.69 32.78 40.81
CA ALA A 36 -22.38 32.12 41.92
C ALA A 36 -23.52 33.04 42.35
N CYS A 37 -24.75 32.50 42.37
CA CYS A 37 -25.85 33.11 43.10
C CYS A 37 -25.52 33.07 44.59
N LYS A 38 -24.68 34.00 45.07
CA LYS A 38 -24.42 34.18 46.49
C LYS A 38 -25.76 34.45 47.19
N PRO A 39 -26.03 33.82 48.34
CA PRO A 39 -27.30 34.02 49.04
C PRO A 39 -27.47 35.49 49.41
N LYS A 40 -28.52 36.14 48.87
CA LYS A 40 -28.85 37.53 49.21
C LYS A 40 -29.56 37.59 50.57
N THR A 41 -29.11 38.49 51.43
CA THR A 41 -29.77 38.83 52.70
C THR A 41 -30.72 40.01 52.49
N PHE A 42 -31.89 39.97 53.13
CA PHE A 42 -32.91 40.99 53.00
C PHE A 42 -33.19 41.57 54.40
N THR A 43 -33.05 42.89 54.55
CA THR A 43 -33.25 43.58 55.82
C THR A 43 -34.52 44.42 55.72
N VAL A 44 -35.51 44.12 56.56
CA VAL A 44 -36.76 44.88 56.60
C VAL A 44 -36.81 45.67 57.91
N THR A 45 -36.93 46.98 57.79
CA THR A 45 -36.88 47.92 58.92
C THR A 45 -38.28 48.53 59.11
N PHE A 46 -38.76 48.62 60.34
CA PHE A 46 -40.12 49.12 60.62
C PHE A 46 -40.07 50.39 61.45
N ASN A 47 -40.39 51.52 60.81
CA ASN A 47 -40.44 52.81 61.49
C ASN A 47 -41.67 52.90 62.41
N ARG A 48 -41.51 53.60 63.54
CA ARG A 48 -42.48 53.62 64.67
C ARG A 48 -43.83 54.30 64.40
N GLY A 49 -44.20 54.49 63.13
CA GLY A 49 -45.48 55.01 62.64
C GLY A 49 -46.31 54.00 61.83
N GLY A 50 -45.84 52.77 61.64
CA GLY A 50 -46.58 51.71 60.93
C GLY A 50 -46.22 51.52 59.45
N THR A 51 -45.38 52.38 58.89
CA THR A 51 -44.78 52.21 57.56
C THR A 51 -43.53 51.33 57.61
N ALA A 52 -43.42 50.42 56.65
CA ALA A 52 -42.27 49.52 56.50
C ALA A 52 -41.34 50.02 55.38
N GLU A 53 -40.04 49.98 55.62
CA GLU A 53 -39.00 50.27 54.62
C GLU A 53 -38.16 49.00 54.42
N MET A 54 -38.26 48.41 53.22
CA MET A 54 -37.46 47.24 52.85
C MET A 54 -36.15 47.69 52.21
N ASN A 55 -35.05 47.51 52.93
CA ASN A 55 -33.70 47.86 52.47
C ASN A 55 -32.92 46.59 52.09
N ILE A 56 -32.81 46.34 50.78
CA ILE A 56 -32.14 45.16 50.25
C ILE A 56 -30.63 45.39 50.23
N THR A 57 -29.91 44.79 51.19
CA THR A 57 -28.46 44.90 51.28
C THR A 57 -27.81 43.68 50.63
N VAL A 58 -27.38 43.84 49.37
CA VAL A 58 -26.68 42.78 48.63
C VAL A 58 -25.22 42.70 49.09
N MET A 59 -24.81 41.58 49.70
CA MET A 59 -23.40 41.34 50.01
C MET A 59 -22.61 40.96 48.75
N GLU A 60 -22.03 41.96 48.11
CA GLU A 60 -21.02 41.93 47.03
C GLU A 60 -21.31 41.08 45.77
N GLY A 61 -21.53 41.75 44.63
CA GLY A 61 -21.12 41.18 43.34
C GLY A 61 -21.89 41.56 42.07
N TYR A 62 -22.93 42.40 42.09
CA TYR A 62 -23.69 42.80 40.90
C TYR A 62 -24.23 44.23 41.02
N GLU A 63 -24.42 44.91 39.88
CA GLU A 63 -24.65 46.37 39.80
C GLU A 63 -26.10 46.83 40.04
N ASP A 64 -27.11 45.96 39.86
CA ASP A 64 -28.52 46.34 40.09
C ASP A 64 -28.94 46.11 41.56
N ILE A 65 -28.89 47.19 42.33
CA ILE A 65 -29.57 47.31 43.63
C ILE A 65 -31.07 47.54 43.35
N PRO A 66 -31.99 46.69 43.84
CA PRO A 66 -33.41 46.95 43.66
C PRO A 66 -33.83 48.22 44.41
N GLU A 67 -34.66 49.03 43.77
CA GLU A 67 -35.19 50.28 44.32
C GLU A 67 -35.87 50.05 45.68
N VAL A 68 -35.61 50.93 46.66
CA VAL A 68 -36.13 50.80 48.04
C VAL A 68 -37.65 50.85 48.02
N GLN A 69 -38.31 49.75 48.40
CA GLN A 69 -39.76 49.72 48.54
C GLN A 69 -40.18 50.21 49.93
N THR A 70 -40.94 51.30 49.93
CA THR A 70 -41.69 51.79 51.09
C THR A 70 -43.13 51.31 50.97
N VAL A 71 -43.64 50.56 51.96
CA VAL A 71 -45.03 50.06 51.97
C VAL A 71 -45.76 50.41 53.27
N SER A 72 -47.06 50.62 53.15
CA SER A 72 -47.94 51.02 54.26
C SER A 72 -48.34 49.87 55.20
N SER A 73 -48.07 48.61 54.84
CA SER A 73 -48.22 47.47 55.74
C SER A 73 -47.31 46.30 55.36
N TRP A 74 -46.97 45.45 56.33
CA TRP A 74 -46.09 44.30 56.12
C TRP A 74 -46.68 43.25 55.16
N LYS A 75 -48.01 43.19 55.00
CA LYS A 75 -48.69 42.25 54.10
C LYS A 75 -48.52 42.60 52.63
N ASP A 76 -48.12 43.84 52.35
CA ASP A 76 -47.98 44.40 51.01
C ASP A 76 -46.52 44.32 50.52
N ILE A 77 -45.60 43.75 51.33
CA ILE A 77 -44.22 43.47 50.94
C ILE A 77 -44.20 42.30 49.96
N VAL A 78 -43.84 42.58 48.71
CA VAL A 78 -43.63 41.56 47.67
C VAL A 78 -42.13 41.29 47.54
N PHE A 79 -41.69 40.14 48.01
CA PHE A 79 -40.31 39.69 47.76
C PHE A 79 -40.13 39.34 46.28
N PRO A 80 -39.06 39.82 45.62
CA PRO A 80 -38.81 39.48 44.23
C PRO A 80 -38.54 37.97 44.08
N VAL A 81 -39.27 37.33 43.15
CA VAL A 81 -39.04 35.93 42.79
C VAL A 81 -37.74 35.84 41.99
N TYR A 82 -36.64 35.56 42.68
CA TYR A 82 -35.34 35.39 42.06
C TYR A 82 -35.16 33.94 41.62
N ILE A 83 -35.08 33.72 40.31
CA ILE A 83 -34.81 32.41 39.72
C ILE A 83 -33.30 32.35 39.46
N CYS A 84 -32.62 31.37 40.05
CA CYS A 84 -31.24 31.04 39.73
C CYS A 84 -31.19 29.67 39.06
N ASP A 85 -30.63 29.58 37.86
CA ASP A 85 -30.64 28.35 37.05
C ASP A 85 -30.03 27.13 37.77
N LYS A 86 -29.14 27.38 38.74
CA LYS A 86 -28.47 26.34 39.54
C LYS A 86 -29.04 26.15 40.96
N TYR A 87 -29.97 26.99 41.43
CA TYR A 87 -30.48 26.96 42.82
C TYR A 87 -31.96 27.35 42.92
N THR A 88 -32.76 26.54 43.62
CA THR A 88 -34.17 26.85 43.94
C THR A 88 -34.28 27.47 45.33
N LEU A 89 -35.03 28.58 45.43
CA LEU A 89 -35.39 29.19 46.71
C LEU A 89 -36.24 28.18 47.50
N SER A 90 -35.68 27.64 48.58
CA SER A 90 -36.32 26.62 49.42
C SER A 90 -37.14 27.22 50.57
N GLY A 91 -36.93 28.51 50.84
CA GLY A 91 -37.65 29.26 51.87
C GLY A 91 -36.83 30.42 52.41
N TRP A 92 -37.20 30.86 53.59
CA TRP A 92 -36.54 31.94 54.33
C TRP A 92 -36.09 31.43 55.69
N SER A 93 -35.05 32.05 56.26
CA SER A 93 -34.46 31.64 57.55
C SER A 93 -35.45 31.66 58.72
N GLU A 94 -36.52 32.46 58.63
CA GLU A 94 -37.61 32.51 59.61
C GLU A 94 -38.97 32.65 58.89
N VAL A 95 -40.02 32.05 59.47
CA VAL A 95 -41.41 32.21 59.00
C VAL A 95 -42.11 33.24 59.88
N ILE A 96 -42.24 34.48 59.36
CA ILE A 96 -42.73 35.60 60.17
C ILE A 96 -44.24 35.81 59.97
N SER A 97 -44.99 35.79 61.07
CA SER A 97 -46.44 36.10 61.11
C SER A 97 -46.77 37.53 61.57
N ARG A 98 -45.81 38.21 62.22
CA ARG A 98 -45.86 39.64 62.60
C ARG A 98 -44.43 40.15 62.81
N ILE A 99 -44.10 41.32 62.23
CA ILE A 99 -42.85 42.04 62.51
C ILE A 99 -43.18 43.19 63.45
N ASP A 100 -42.58 43.21 64.64
CA ASP A 100 -42.75 44.27 65.67
C ASP A 100 -41.42 44.90 66.14
N LYS A 101 -40.32 44.51 65.50
CA LYS A 101 -38.95 45.04 65.66
C LYS A 101 -38.16 44.82 64.36
N ASP A 102 -37.04 45.51 64.21
CA ASP A 102 -36.12 45.28 63.09
C ASP A 102 -35.68 43.81 63.04
N THR A 103 -35.83 43.19 61.88
CA THR A 103 -35.66 41.74 61.70
C THR A 103 -34.96 41.47 60.37
N VAL A 104 -33.91 40.66 60.41
CA VAL A 104 -33.11 40.27 59.25
C VAL A 104 -33.53 38.86 58.83
N ILE A 105 -33.93 38.70 57.57
CA ILE A 105 -34.24 37.39 56.99
C ILE A 105 -33.30 37.07 55.84
N THR A 106 -32.87 35.82 55.76
CA THR A 106 -31.97 35.34 54.71
C THR A 106 -32.69 34.30 53.86
N ALA A 107 -32.58 34.43 52.55
CA ALA A 107 -33.12 33.46 51.61
C ALA A 107 -32.31 32.15 51.70
N VAL A 108 -32.99 31.01 51.86
CA VAL A 108 -32.38 29.68 51.93
C VAL A 108 -32.48 29.02 50.56
N TRP A 109 -31.33 28.70 49.97
CA TRP A 109 -31.21 28.16 48.62
C TRP A 109 -30.73 26.72 48.65
N THR A 110 -31.45 25.82 47.97
CA THR A 110 -30.99 24.44 47.72
C THR A 110 -30.52 24.35 46.27
N PRO A 111 -29.36 23.75 45.98
CA PRO A 111 -28.94 23.48 44.60
C PRO A 111 -29.99 22.66 43.86
N ASN A 112 -30.19 22.97 42.59
CA ASN A 112 -31.06 22.16 41.74
C ASN A 112 -30.43 20.76 41.58
N PRO A 113 -31.23 19.68 41.64
CA PRO A 113 -30.72 18.37 41.29
C PRO A 113 -30.29 18.33 39.82
N PHE A 114 -29.30 17.51 39.52
CA PHE A 114 -28.80 17.29 38.16
C PHE A 114 -28.72 15.80 37.84
N LEU A 115 -28.81 15.46 36.56
CA LEU A 115 -28.87 14.09 36.08
C LEU A 115 -27.48 13.57 35.68
N VAL A 116 -27.04 12.50 36.34
CA VAL A 116 -25.82 11.78 35.99
C VAL A 116 -26.20 10.51 35.23
N LYS A 117 -25.74 10.38 33.98
CA LYS A 117 -25.95 9.19 33.14
C LYS A 117 -24.67 8.36 33.07
N PHE A 118 -24.79 7.04 33.13
CA PHE A 118 -23.67 6.10 33.09
C PHE A 118 -23.63 5.38 31.74
N ASP A 119 -22.56 5.62 30.99
CA ASP A 119 -22.26 4.97 29.71
C ASP A 119 -21.11 3.95 29.92
N PRO A 120 -21.38 2.63 29.88
CA PRO A 120 -20.35 1.60 30.04
C PRO A 120 -19.42 1.49 28.84
N VAL A 121 -19.70 2.18 27.73
CA VAL A 121 -18.94 2.24 26.45
C VAL A 121 -18.86 0.91 25.69
N ASN A 122 -18.91 -0.23 26.37
CA ASN A 122 -18.92 -1.57 25.79
C ASN A 122 -20.32 -2.22 25.93
N THR A 123 -20.91 -2.65 24.81
CA THR A 123 -22.23 -3.28 24.72
C THR A 123 -22.25 -4.77 25.08
N GLU A 124 -21.08 -5.42 25.15
CA GLU A 124 -20.93 -6.83 25.52
C GLU A 124 -20.83 -7.04 27.05
N ALA A 125 -20.53 -5.97 27.78
CA ALA A 125 -20.46 -5.99 29.24
C ALA A 125 -21.84 -6.25 29.87
N LYS A 126 -21.92 -7.27 30.72
CA LYS A 126 -23.16 -7.70 31.36
C LYS A 126 -23.44 -6.84 32.58
N PHE A 127 -24.56 -6.13 32.57
CA PHE A 127 -25.03 -5.37 33.73
C PHE A 127 -25.33 -6.28 34.93
N ILE A 128 -24.83 -5.93 36.12
CA ILE A 128 -25.06 -6.65 37.37
C ILE A 128 -26.10 -5.91 38.23
N SER A 129 -25.85 -4.64 38.56
CA SER A 129 -26.66 -3.87 39.51
C SER A 129 -26.36 -2.36 39.47
N GLY A 130 -27.24 -1.56 40.06
CA GLY A 130 -27.14 -0.09 40.13
C GLY A 130 -28.22 0.61 39.30
N GLU A 131 -28.02 1.90 39.03
CA GLU A 131 -28.91 2.72 38.20
C GLU A 131 -28.12 3.40 37.08
N LEU A 132 -28.64 3.33 35.85
CA LEU A 132 -28.00 3.90 34.65
C LEU A 132 -28.15 5.42 34.53
N GLU A 133 -29.17 5.98 35.19
CA GLU A 133 -29.39 7.42 35.31
C GLU A 133 -29.74 7.71 36.77
N GLN A 134 -29.00 8.61 37.42
CA GLN A 134 -29.19 8.98 38.82
C GLN A 134 -29.42 10.48 38.94
N THR A 135 -30.47 10.87 39.67
CA THR A 135 -30.73 12.28 40.00
C THR A 135 -29.96 12.63 41.25
N VAL A 136 -28.87 13.39 41.10
CA VAL A 136 -27.96 13.73 42.19
C VAL A 136 -28.43 15.01 42.85
N HIS A 137 -28.76 14.89 44.15
CA HIS A 137 -29.01 16.02 45.03
C HIS A 137 -27.70 16.39 45.76
N ASN A 138 -27.58 17.65 46.21
CA ASN A 138 -26.40 18.08 46.94
C ASN A 138 -26.18 17.24 48.21
N TRP A 139 -24.93 16.84 48.46
CA TRP A 139 -24.50 15.90 49.53
C TRP A 139 -24.89 14.43 49.36
N THR A 140 -25.50 14.02 48.24
CA THR A 140 -25.78 12.60 47.95
C THR A 140 -24.56 11.91 47.33
N GLU A 141 -24.16 10.75 47.86
CA GLU A 141 -23.13 9.91 47.23
C GLU A 141 -23.67 9.26 45.94
N ILE A 142 -22.84 9.24 44.90
CA ILE A 142 -23.15 8.57 43.63
C ILE A 142 -22.81 7.09 43.72
N ILE A 143 -23.76 6.22 43.38
CA ILE A 143 -23.58 4.77 43.42
C ILE A 143 -23.24 4.29 42.01
N PHE A 144 -21.97 4.03 41.74
CA PHE A 144 -21.54 3.59 40.41
C PHE A 144 -22.14 2.22 40.03
N PRO A 145 -22.79 2.10 38.85
CA PRO A 145 -23.35 0.83 38.41
C PRO A 145 -22.25 -0.20 38.14
N GLN A 146 -22.57 -1.46 38.44
CA GLN A 146 -21.68 -2.60 38.39
C GLN A 146 -21.95 -3.43 37.13
N TYR A 147 -20.88 -3.79 36.43
CA TYR A 147 -20.90 -4.61 35.23
C TYR A 147 -19.85 -5.71 35.32
N ASP A 148 -20.15 -6.84 34.70
CA ASP A 148 -19.28 -7.99 34.52
C ASP A 148 -18.79 -8.03 33.07
N LEU A 149 -17.47 -8.05 32.88
CA LEU A 149 -16.82 -8.28 31.60
C LEU A 149 -15.62 -9.20 31.87
N PRO A 150 -15.67 -10.48 31.45
CA PRO A 150 -14.59 -11.43 31.73
C PRO A 150 -13.22 -10.88 31.30
N GLY A 151 -12.24 -10.98 32.20
CA GLY A 151 -10.88 -10.49 31.94
C GLY A 151 -10.64 -9.01 32.21
N TYR A 152 -11.68 -8.21 32.47
CA TYR A 152 -11.56 -6.77 32.71
C TYR A 152 -12.19 -6.33 34.03
N HIS A 153 -11.79 -5.17 34.55
CA HIS A 153 -12.49 -4.46 35.62
C HIS A 153 -12.87 -3.05 35.19
N LEU A 154 -13.97 -2.56 35.78
CA LEU A 154 -14.57 -1.28 35.42
C LEU A 154 -14.01 -0.15 36.28
N LYS A 155 -13.59 0.95 35.65
CA LYS A 155 -13.23 2.19 36.31
C LYS A 155 -14.08 3.35 35.79
N TRP A 156 -14.80 4.01 36.69
CA TRP A 156 -15.52 5.24 36.40
C TRP A 156 -14.64 6.46 36.73
N GLU A 157 -14.55 7.41 35.80
CA GLU A 157 -13.87 8.69 36.04
C GLU A 157 -14.90 9.81 36.14
N TYR A 158 -15.16 10.27 37.36
CA TYR A 158 -16.14 11.32 37.66
C TYR A 158 -15.51 12.44 38.50
N ASP A 159 -15.67 13.69 38.03
CA ASP A 159 -15.30 14.87 38.79
C ASP A 159 -16.46 15.28 39.73
N VAL A 160 -16.27 15.04 41.02
CA VAL A 160 -17.23 15.35 42.09
C VAL A 160 -17.59 16.83 42.22
N ARG A 161 -16.93 17.73 41.47
CA ARG A 161 -17.22 19.17 41.44
C ARG A 161 -18.25 19.55 40.37
N LYS A 162 -18.72 18.61 39.54
CA LYS A 162 -19.80 18.87 38.57
C LYS A 162 -21.14 19.10 39.29
N THR A 163 -21.90 20.07 38.81
CA THR A 163 -23.21 20.49 39.35
C THR A 163 -24.24 20.71 38.24
N GLU A 164 -24.14 19.93 37.17
CA GLU A 164 -24.97 20.03 35.96
C GLU A 164 -25.01 18.67 35.25
N ASP A 165 -26.03 18.47 34.43
CA ASP A 165 -26.30 17.20 33.75
C ASP A 165 -25.08 16.71 32.97
N THR A 166 -24.68 15.45 33.20
CA THR A 166 -23.45 14.91 32.62
C THR A 166 -23.57 13.41 32.36
N THR A 167 -22.99 12.96 31.26
CA THR A 167 -22.68 11.55 31.05
C THR A 167 -21.29 11.25 31.62
N VAL A 168 -21.17 10.21 32.43
CA VAL A 168 -19.91 9.60 32.86
C VAL A 168 -19.64 8.42 31.95
N LYS A 169 -18.42 8.31 31.42
CA LYS A 169 -18.01 7.18 30.59
C LYS A 169 -17.09 6.27 31.39
N ALA A 170 -17.29 4.98 31.25
CA ALA A 170 -16.45 3.98 31.90
C ALA A 170 -15.18 3.70 31.09
N THR A 171 -14.11 3.33 31.79
CA THR A 171 -12.90 2.76 31.20
C THR A 171 -12.74 1.33 31.69
N TRP A 172 -12.58 0.39 30.76
CA TRP A 172 -12.29 -1.01 31.05
C TRP A 172 -10.77 -1.20 31.10
N LEU A 173 -10.28 -1.74 32.21
CA LEU A 173 -8.86 -2.02 32.42
C LEU A 173 -8.66 -3.55 32.52
N PRO A 174 -7.63 -4.13 31.88
CA PRO A 174 -7.40 -5.57 31.93
C PRO A 174 -7.07 -6.01 33.36
N ASN A 175 -7.54 -7.18 33.75
CA ASN A 175 -7.25 -7.80 35.03
C ASN A 175 -5.87 -8.45 35.05
N GLU A 176 -5.28 -8.50 36.24
CA GLU A 176 -4.06 -9.23 36.54
C GLU A 176 -4.38 -10.68 36.95
N TYR A 177 -3.63 -11.64 36.40
CA TYR A 177 -3.72 -13.06 36.70
C TYR A 177 -2.33 -13.62 37.02
N GLN A 178 -2.29 -14.65 37.87
CA GLN A 178 -1.06 -15.29 38.32
C GLN A 178 -0.87 -16.64 37.62
N LEU A 179 0.33 -16.83 37.07
CA LEU A 179 0.79 -18.08 36.47
C LEU A 179 1.78 -18.78 37.41
N SER A 180 1.53 -20.07 37.67
CA SER A 180 2.42 -20.93 38.45
C SER A 180 3.03 -22.02 37.56
N PHE A 181 4.18 -22.58 37.97
CA PHE A 181 5.04 -23.39 37.10
C PHE A 181 5.36 -24.76 37.71
N ILE A 182 5.06 -25.83 36.96
CA ILE A 182 5.29 -27.24 37.37
C ILE A 182 6.05 -28.05 36.31
N ASP A 183 6.77 -29.07 36.75
CA ASP A 183 7.42 -30.06 35.90
C ASP A 183 6.42 -31.05 35.29
N GLU A 184 6.89 -31.99 34.46
CA GLU A 184 6.03 -33.00 33.84
C GLU A 184 5.37 -33.98 34.82
N ASN A 185 5.88 -34.10 36.05
CA ASN A 185 5.37 -34.97 37.11
C ASN A 185 4.35 -34.25 38.02
N GLY A 186 4.31 -32.91 37.97
CA GLY A 186 3.44 -32.06 38.76
C GLY A 186 4.12 -31.37 39.95
N GLU A 187 5.45 -31.48 40.07
CA GLU A 187 6.24 -30.83 41.11
C GLU A 187 6.54 -29.37 40.72
N SER A 188 6.57 -28.46 41.71
CA SER A 188 6.85 -27.04 41.42
C SER A 188 8.35 -26.81 41.18
N PHE A 189 8.67 -25.99 40.17
CA PHE A 189 10.04 -25.52 39.95
C PHE A 189 10.56 -24.54 41.01
N GLY A 190 9.70 -24.05 41.91
CA GLY A 190 10.07 -23.06 42.93
C GLY A 190 10.29 -21.63 42.41
N PHE A 191 9.93 -21.36 41.15
CA PHE A 191 9.86 -20.00 40.62
C PHE A 191 8.79 -19.18 41.35
N GLU A 192 8.98 -17.86 41.43
CA GLU A 192 7.89 -16.95 41.80
C GLU A 192 6.79 -16.97 40.72
N ASN A 193 5.54 -16.74 41.15
CA ASN A 193 4.42 -16.68 40.22
C ASN A 193 4.55 -15.47 39.28
N LEU A 194 4.28 -15.67 37.99
CA LEU A 194 4.33 -14.61 36.99
C LEU A 194 2.97 -13.91 36.89
N THR A 195 2.94 -12.60 37.09
CA THR A 195 1.74 -11.77 36.90
C THR A 195 1.60 -11.38 35.43
N VAL A 196 0.43 -11.62 34.85
CA VAL A 196 0.09 -11.34 33.44
C VAL A 196 -1.21 -10.55 33.35
N LEU A 197 -1.36 -9.73 32.31
CA LEU A 197 -2.56 -8.93 32.05
C LEU A 197 -3.44 -9.58 30.98
N TYR A 198 -4.75 -9.50 31.14
CA TYR A 198 -5.71 -9.99 30.14
C TYR A 198 -5.57 -9.30 28.78
N GLU A 199 -5.62 -10.10 27.72
CA GLU A 199 -5.42 -9.74 26.30
C GLU A 199 -4.09 -9.01 26.01
N GLN A 200 -3.11 -9.09 26.92
CA GLN A 200 -1.75 -8.57 26.74
C GLN A 200 -0.74 -9.70 26.46
N PRO A 201 0.42 -9.39 25.84
CA PRO A 201 1.51 -10.35 25.71
C PRO A 201 2.09 -10.73 27.08
N VAL A 202 2.31 -12.03 27.29
CA VAL A 202 3.08 -12.59 28.41
C VAL A 202 4.55 -12.24 28.23
N LEU A 203 5.17 -11.68 29.27
CA LEU A 203 6.57 -11.24 29.29
C LEU A 203 7.29 -11.78 30.52
N ASN A 204 8.61 -11.94 30.43
CA ASN A 204 9.50 -12.48 31.48
C ASN A 204 9.15 -13.92 31.89
N LEU A 205 8.78 -14.76 30.91
CA LEU A 205 8.44 -16.17 31.14
C LEU A 205 9.71 -16.97 31.52
N PRO A 206 9.77 -17.65 32.68
CA PRO A 206 10.98 -18.35 33.11
C PRO A 206 11.29 -19.55 32.21
N THR A 207 12.59 -19.83 32.03
CA THR A 207 13.08 -21.01 31.30
C THR A 207 13.68 -22.00 32.29
N PRO A 208 13.08 -23.17 32.53
CA PRO A 208 13.63 -24.19 33.41
C PRO A 208 14.73 -25.00 32.71
N GLU A 209 15.66 -25.53 33.49
CA GLU A 209 16.74 -26.41 33.02
C GLU A 209 16.52 -27.84 33.51
N LYS A 210 16.92 -28.84 32.69
CA LYS A 210 16.88 -30.25 33.06
C LYS A 210 18.00 -31.02 32.36
N GLU A 211 18.73 -31.84 33.12
CA GLU A 211 19.82 -32.65 32.59
C GLU A 211 19.34 -33.59 31.46
N GLY A 212 20.08 -33.60 30.35
CA GLY A 212 19.78 -34.47 29.19
C GLY A 212 18.49 -34.14 28.42
N LYS A 213 17.84 -33.00 28.69
CA LYS A 213 16.63 -32.53 27.98
C LYS A 213 16.74 -31.06 27.61
N ARG A 214 16.10 -30.67 26.50
CA ARG A 214 15.94 -29.26 26.11
C ARG A 214 14.54 -28.79 26.49
N PHE A 215 14.43 -27.60 27.09
CA PHE A 215 13.13 -26.99 27.32
C PHE A 215 12.47 -26.66 25.97
N GLY A 216 11.26 -27.19 25.75
CA GLY A 216 10.52 -26.98 24.51
C GLY A 216 9.58 -25.78 24.59
N ALA A 217 8.63 -25.82 25.53
CA ALA A 217 7.66 -24.76 25.80
C ALA A 217 6.92 -25.02 27.11
N TRP A 218 6.24 -24.00 27.63
CA TRP A 218 5.19 -24.19 28.63
C TRP A 218 3.88 -24.65 27.95
N ARG A 219 3.11 -25.52 28.61
CA ARG A 219 1.75 -25.89 28.20
C ARG A 219 0.75 -25.64 29.32
N LEU A 220 -0.48 -25.26 28.98
CA LEU A 220 -1.53 -25.07 29.99
C LEU A 220 -1.96 -26.42 30.56
N VAL A 221 -2.04 -26.57 31.89
CA VAL A 221 -2.46 -27.85 32.52
C VAL A 221 -3.89 -28.23 32.10
N ASP A 222 -4.81 -27.27 32.10
CA ASP A 222 -6.22 -27.48 31.74
C ASP A 222 -6.44 -27.67 30.22
N ASN A 223 -5.43 -27.36 29.40
CA ASN A 223 -5.46 -27.53 27.95
C ASN A 223 -4.05 -27.80 27.42
N ILE A 224 -3.58 -29.05 27.55
CA ILE A 224 -2.23 -29.48 27.19
C ILE A 224 -1.87 -29.31 25.71
N ALA A 225 -2.83 -29.02 24.84
CA ALA A 225 -2.60 -28.69 23.43
C ALA A 225 -2.22 -27.22 23.20
N ARG A 226 -2.48 -26.34 24.18
CA ARG A 226 -2.12 -24.92 24.13
C ARG A 226 -0.73 -24.71 24.73
N TYR A 227 0.19 -24.22 23.90
CA TYR A 227 1.52 -23.80 24.32
C TYR A 227 1.54 -22.31 24.63
N ILE A 228 2.36 -21.93 25.62
CA ILE A 228 2.63 -20.55 26.02
C ILE A 228 4.14 -20.30 25.88
N HIS A 229 4.48 -19.21 25.21
CA HIS A 229 5.84 -18.72 25.02
C HIS A 229 5.89 -17.21 25.27
N GLU A 230 7.09 -16.65 25.42
CA GLU A 230 7.30 -15.20 25.49
C GLU A 230 6.58 -14.49 24.33
N GLY A 231 5.81 -13.44 24.62
CA GLY A 231 4.98 -12.72 23.66
C GLY A 231 3.63 -13.38 23.29
N SER A 232 3.28 -14.54 23.85
CA SER A 232 1.92 -15.13 23.70
C SER A 232 0.87 -14.23 24.36
N THR A 233 -0.30 -14.04 23.73
CA THR A 233 -1.42 -13.30 24.35
C THR A 233 -2.07 -14.14 25.46
N TRP A 234 -2.31 -13.52 26.63
CA TRP A 234 -3.04 -14.14 27.74
C TRP A 234 -4.54 -13.82 27.68
N ASP A 235 -5.35 -14.76 27.23
CA ASP A 235 -6.82 -14.61 27.03
C ASP A 235 -7.66 -15.39 28.06
N LYS A 236 -7.04 -15.90 29.13
CA LYS A 236 -7.72 -16.68 30.17
C LYS A 236 -8.10 -15.76 31.33
N ALA A 237 -9.39 -15.62 31.62
CA ALA A 237 -9.90 -14.72 32.67
C ALA A 237 -9.74 -15.28 34.11
N GLU A 238 -8.71 -16.09 34.36
CA GLU A 238 -8.42 -16.73 35.64
C GLU A 238 -6.92 -17.07 35.78
N ASN A 239 -6.48 -17.31 37.02
CA ASN A 239 -5.14 -17.83 37.31
C ASN A 239 -4.94 -19.22 36.67
N ALA A 240 -3.69 -19.61 36.45
CA ALA A 240 -3.40 -20.89 35.82
C ALA A 240 -2.08 -21.52 36.26
N THR A 241 -1.96 -22.80 35.94
CA THR A 241 -0.72 -23.57 36.08
C THR A 241 -0.19 -23.95 34.71
N LEU A 242 1.08 -23.69 34.49
CA LEU A 242 1.83 -24.03 33.29
C LEU A 242 2.77 -25.20 33.60
N GLN A 243 2.73 -26.22 32.76
CA GLN A 243 3.57 -27.39 32.85
C GLN A 243 4.70 -27.33 31.82
N ALA A 244 5.91 -27.72 32.19
CA ALA A 244 7.02 -27.81 31.24
C ALA A 244 6.83 -28.96 30.24
N ARG A 245 7.10 -28.69 28.96
CA ARG A 245 7.32 -29.72 27.94
C ARG A 245 8.80 -29.79 27.61
N TRP A 246 9.38 -30.98 27.79
CA TRP A 246 10.74 -31.30 27.39
C TRP A 246 10.81 -31.89 25.97
N LEU A 247 11.93 -31.61 25.31
CA LEU A 247 12.37 -32.25 24.08
C LEU A 247 13.65 -33.05 24.38
N ASP A 248 13.95 -34.04 23.53
CA ASP A 248 15.24 -34.73 23.59
C ASP A 248 16.36 -33.74 23.25
N ALA A 249 17.45 -33.74 24.02
CA ALA A 249 18.46 -32.69 23.98
C ALA A 249 19.36 -32.74 22.74
N ASP A 250 19.29 -33.81 21.95
CA ASP A 250 20.16 -34.09 20.83
C ASP A 250 19.57 -33.73 19.47
N GLU A 251 18.31 -33.29 19.34
CA GLU A 251 17.69 -32.90 18.07
C GLU A 251 17.65 -31.36 17.85
N PHE A 252 18.33 -30.94 16.78
CA PHE A 252 18.50 -29.55 16.34
C PHE A 252 18.01 -29.36 14.90
N ARG A 253 17.73 -28.12 14.52
CA ARG A 253 17.13 -27.78 13.22
C ARG A 253 18.02 -26.81 12.45
N ILE A 254 18.32 -27.16 11.21
CA ILE A 254 18.82 -26.23 10.20
C ILE A 254 17.61 -25.74 9.45
N THR A 255 17.31 -24.45 9.57
CA THR A 255 16.27 -23.81 8.76
C THR A 255 16.91 -22.87 7.76
N TYR A 256 16.46 -22.91 6.51
CA TYR A 256 17.02 -22.06 5.48
C TYR A 256 15.96 -21.42 4.60
N LYS A 257 16.17 -20.13 4.32
CA LYS A 257 15.36 -19.38 3.35
C LYS A 257 15.95 -19.62 1.96
N ASN A 258 15.24 -20.38 1.14
CA ASN A 258 15.48 -20.39 -0.30
C ASN A 258 14.72 -19.21 -0.96
N ALA A 259 15.04 -18.90 -2.21
CA ALA A 259 14.48 -17.73 -2.90
C ALA A 259 13.11 -17.97 -3.57
N TYR A 260 12.35 -18.96 -3.07
CA TYR A 260 10.93 -19.18 -3.36
C TYR A 260 10.04 -18.92 -2.13
N ASP A 261 10.59 -18.28 -1.08
CA ASP A 261 10.01 -18.14 0.27
C ASP A 261 9.66 -19.47 0.96
N VAL A 262 10.11 -20.60 0.40
CA VAL A 262 9.98 -21.91 1.04
C VAL A 262 11.08 -22.05 2.09
N LYS A 263 10.67 -22.10 3.36
CA LYS A 263 11.52 -22.46 4.48
C LYS A 263 11.85 -23.95 4.37
N GLY A 264 13.07 -24.26 3.93
CA GLY A 264 13.61 -25.62 4.01
C GLY A 264 14.02 -25.93 5.45
N GLU A 265 13.85 -27.18 5.86
CA GLU A 265 14.19 -27.64 7.21
C GLU A 265 14.90 -28.99 7.14
N ILE A 266 16.03 -29.11 7.84
CA ILE A 266 16.78 -30.34 8.05
C ILE A 266 16.91 -30.54 9.55
N ALA A 267 16.36 -31.63 10.07
CA ALA A 267 16.64 -32.07 11.44
C ALA A 267 18.00 -32.80 11.46
N TYR A 268 18.82 -32.52 12.47
CA TYR A 268 20.11 -33.16 12.66
C TYR A 268 20.38 -33.36 14.16
N ARG A 269 21.35 -34.23 14.49
CA ARG A 269 21.78 -34.48 15.86
C ARG A 269 23.23 -34.11 16.11
N SER A 270 23.54 -33.76 17.36
CA SER A 270 24.94 -33.55 17.78
C SER A 270 25.81 -34.80 17.65
N THR A 271 25.21 -36.00 17.64
CA THR A 271 25.87 -37.28 17.40
C THR A 271 26.07 -37.63 15.93
N ASP A 272 25.50 -36.86 15.00
CA ASP A 272 25.68 -37.11 13.56
C ASP A 272 27.13 -36.83 13.15
N GLN A 273 27.58 -37.51 12.09
CA GLN A 273 28.90 -37.25 11.50
C GLN A 273 28.92 -35.90 10.80
N THR A 274 30.09 -35.28 10.70
CA THR A 274 30.27 -34.01 9.96
C THR A 274 29.74 -34.14 8.53
N PHE A 275 28.86 -33.22 8.13
CA PHE A 275 28.27 -33.19 6.79
C PHE A 275 28.30 -31.78 6.18
N VAL A 276 28.12 -31.72 4.86
CA VAL A 276 28.05 -30.47 4.09
C VAL A 276 26.61 -30.21 3.67
N ILE A 277 26.15 -28.97 3.80
CA ILE A 277 24.85 -28.55 3.30
C ILE A 277 24.96 -28.38 1.78
N ASN A 278 24.31 -29.28 1.05
CA ASN A 278 24.27 -29.21 -0.41
C ASN A 278 23.67 -27.87 -0.88
N PRO A 279 24.28 -27.19 -1.86
CA PRO A 279 23.74 -25.94 -2.38
C PRO A 279 22.38 -26.22 -3.07
N PRO A 280 21.34 -25.42 -2.80
CA PRO A 280 20.06 -25.54 -3.47
C PRO A 280 20.19 -25.23 -4.96
N GLU A 281 19.23 -25.72 -5.75
CA GLU A 281 19.07 -25.32 -7.15
C GLU A 281 17.98 -24.26 -7.31
N ARG A 282 18.22 -23.26 -8.16
CA ARG A 282 17.22 -22.26 -8.55
C ARG A 282 17.30 -22.01 -10.04
N TYR A 283 16.19 -22.24 -10.74
CA TYR A 283 16.16 -22.12 -12.19
C TYR A 283 16.44 -20.67 -12.63
N GLY A 284 17.39 -20.49 -13.54
CA GLY A 284 17.78 -19.17 -14.04
C GLY A 284 18.68 -18.32 -13.13
N TYR A 285 19.18 -18.88 -12.03
CA TYR A 285 20.14 -18.21 -11.14
C TYR A 285 21.37 -19.10 -10.91
N ASP A 286 22.50 -18.48 -10.57
CA ASP A 286 23.70 -19.10 -10.01
C ASP A 286 23.67 -18.95 -8.49
N PHE A 287 24.03 -20.02 -7.77
CA PHE A 287 24.18 -19.98 -6.32
C PHE A 287 25.48 -19.27 -5.94
N VAL A 288 25.38 -18.24 -5.10
CA VAL A 288 26.52 -17.40 -4.69
C VAL A 288 27.10 -17.86 -3.35
N GLY A 289 26.25 -18.42 -2.48
CA GLY A 289 26.65 -18.91 -1.17
C GLY A 289 25.56 -18.73 -0.11
N TRP A 290 25.88 -19.18 1.10
CA TRP A 290 25.07 -19.03 2.31
C TRP A 290 25.59 -17.90 3.19
N THR A 291 24.71 -17.24 3.94
CA THR A 291 25.04 -16.45 5.14
C THR A 291 24.10 -16.86 6.29
N GLY A 292 24.51 -16.75 7.55
CA GLY A 292 23.66 -17.10 8.68
C GLY A 292 24.42 -17.61 9.92
N THR A 293 23.76 -18.39 10.77
CA THR A 293 24.35 -18.87 12.04
C THR A 293 25.65 -19.65 11.80
N GLY A 294 26.72 -19.25 12.49
CA GLY A 294 28.03 -19.92 12.43
C GLY A 294 28.89 -19.59 11.20
N ILE A 295 28.41 -18.75 10.28
CA ILE A 295 29.18 -18.27 9.12
C ILE A 295 29.12 -16.73 9.02
N GLY A 296 30.12 -16.12 8.39
CA GLY A 296 30.22 -14.66 8.33
C GLY A 296 29.21 -13.99 7.38
N ASP A 297 29.20 -12.65 7.38
CA ASP A 297 28.32 -11.82 6.53
C ASP A 297 28.62 -11.91 5.02
N GLN A 298 29.70 -12.59 4.62
CA GLN A 298 30.07 -12.80 3.22
C GLN A 298 29.58 -14.18 2.76
N PRO A 299 28.87 -14.29 1.63
CA PRO A 299 28.34 -15.56 1.15
C PRO A 299 29.42 -16.64 0.97
N GLN A 300 29.20 -17.82 1.58
CA GLN A 300 30.09 -18.98 1.47
C GLN A 300 29.44 -20.10 0.65
N LEU A 301 30.13 -20.62 -0.37
CA LEU A 301 29.61 -21.67 -1.24
C LEU A 301 29.39 -23.01 -0.52
N GLU A 302 30.13 -23.25 0.57
CA GLU A 302 30.11 -24.48 1.36
C GLU A 302 29.81 -24.13 2.82
N VAL A 303 28.89 -24.89 3.44
CA VAL A 303 28.62 -24.81 4.88
C VAL A 303 28.76 -26.20 5.47
N VAL A 304 29.69 -26.35 6.40
CA VAL A 304 30.03 -27.61 7.06
C VAL A 304 29.40 -27.62 8.44
N VAL A 305 28.52 -28.60 8.70
CA VAL A 305 27.97 -28.87 10.04
C VAL A 305 28.86 -29.92 10.68
N ALA A 306 29.68 -29.48 11.65
CA ALA A 306 30.62 -30.36 12.33
C ALA A 306 29.91 -31.33 13.29
N SER A 307 30.40 -32.56 13.40
CA SER A 307 29.99 -33.48 14.47
C SER A 307 30.17 -32.83 15.85
N GLY A 308 29.21 -33.00 16.74
CA GLY A 308 29.13 -32.29 18.02
C GLY A 308 28.40 -30.93 17.98
N SER A 309 27.97 -30.43 16.81
CA SER A 309 27.16 -29.20 16.72
C SER A 309 25.83 -29.36 17.48
N ASN A 310 25.48 -28.37 18.29
CA ASN A 310 24.45 -28.48 19.32
C ASN A 310 23.57 -27.22 19.42
N TYR A 311 23.23 -26.61 18.29
CA TYR A 311 22.41 -25.40 18.20
C TYR A 311 21.60 -25.34 16.91
N ASP A 312 20.48 -24.62 16.91
CA ASP A 312 19.69 -24.39 15.70
C ASP A 312 20.43 -23.45 14.73
N ILE A 313 20.46 -23.78 13.44
CA ILE A 313 21.20 -23.06 12.40
C ILE A 313 20.19 -22.36 11.48
N GLU A 314 20.29 -21.05 11.32
CA GLU A 314 19.48 -20.29 10.35
C GLU A 314 20.36 -19.84 9.19
N LEU A 315 19.99 -20.16 7.95
CA LEU A 315 20.74 -19.81 6.74
C LEU A 315 19.89 -19.07 5.69
N THR A 316 20.54 -18.22 4.92
CA THR A 316 19.94 -17.51 3.78
C THR A 316 20.75 -17.80 2.52
N ALA A 317 20.09 -18.29 1.47
CA ALA A 317 20.71 -18.57 0.18
C ALA A 317 20.82 -17.30 -0.67
N HIS A 318 22.04 -16.97 -1.12
CA HIS A 318 22.31 -15.85 -2.02
C HIS A 318 22.41 -16.32 -3.47
N TRP A 319 21.89 -15.50 -4.38
CA TRP A 319 21.71 -15.85 -5.78
C TRP A 319 22.10 -14.70 -6.70
N LYS A 320 22.81 -15.02 -7.78
CA LYS A 320 23.06 -14.10 -8.90
C LYS A 320 22.19 -14.53 -10.08
N VAL A 321 21.54 -13.60 -10.77
CA VAL A 321 20.76 -13.94 -11.98
C VAL A 321 21.69 -14.40 -13.10
N LYS A 322 21.29 -15.43 -13.85
CA LYS A 322 22.08 -15.92 -15.00
C LYS A 322 22.00 -14.93 -16.16
N GLU A 323 23.16 -14.43 -16.54
CA GLU A 323 23.41 -13.63 -17.74
C GLU A 323 24.12 -14.51 -18.78
N ARG A 324 23.69 -14.47 -20.04
CA ARG A 324 24.47 -15.04 -21.16
C ARG A 324 24.36 -14.15 -22.39
N THR A 325 25.17 -14.46 -23.39
CA THR A 325 25.08 -13.85 -24.73
C THR A 325 24.35 -14.80 -25.66
N LEU A 326 23.26 -14.34 -26.28
CA LEU A 326 22.62 -15.02 -27.41
C LEU A 326 23.44 -14.78 -28.67
N SER A 327 23.62 -15.84 -29.47
CA SER A 327 24.13 -15.72 -30.83
C SER A 327 23.03 -15.20 -31.76
N LEU A 328 23.38 -14.34 -32.71
CA LEU A 328 22.47 -13.84 -33.75
C LEU A 328 22.92 -14.39 -35.11
N ASP A 329 22.20 -15.40 -35.61
CA ASP A 329 22.44 -16.02 -36.92
C ASP A 329 21.65 -15.28 -38.01
N ALA A 330 22.36 -14.56 -38.89
CA ALA A 330 21.78 -13.84 -40.00
C ALA A 330 21.23 -14.75 -41.14
N ASP A 331 21.30 -16.08 -41.04
CA ASP A 331 20.85 -17.03 -42.08
C ASP A 331 21.44 -16.71 -43.46
N GLY A 332 22.75 -16.48 -43.53
CA GLY A 332 23.44 -16.08 -44.76
C GLY A 332 23.18 -14.64 -45.22
N GLY A 333 22.49 -13.82 -44.43
CA GLY A 333 22.56 -12.36 -44.53
C GLY A 333 23.86 -11.80 -43.91
N GLN A 334 24.05 -10.49 -44.03
CA GLN A 334 25.12 -9.75 -43.37
C GLN A 334 24.60 -9.06 -42.11
N LEU A 335 25.42 -9.08 -41.05
CA LEU A 335 25.13 -8.51 -39.73
C LEU A 335 26.45 -8.13 -39.04
N SER A 336 26.50 -6.93 -38.47
CA SER A 336 27.65 -6.41 -37.71
C SER A 336 27.69 -6.92 -36.27
N GLN A 337 26.53 -7.01 -35.61
CA GLN A 337 26.40 -7.47 -34.22
C GLN A 337 25.92 -8.93 -34.16
N THR A 338 26.84 -9.88 -34.02
CA THR A 338 26.53 -11.32 -33.93
C THR A 338 26.12 -11.81 -32.53
N GLY A 339 26.01 -10.93 -31.54
CA GLY A 339 25.69 -11.32 -30.16
C GLY A 339 24.91 -10.27 -29.36
N LYS A 340 24.01 -10.74 -28.50
CA LYS A 340 23.18 -9.91 -27.59
C LYS A 340 23.25 -10.46 -26.17
N ALA A 341 23.70 -9.66 -25.20
CA ALA A 341 23.60 -10.01 -23.79
C ALA A 341 22.13 -10.00 -23.33
N VAL A 342 21.71 -11.05 -22.63
CA VAL A 342 20.36 -11.19 -22.06
C VAL A 342 20.43 -11.68 -20.60
N THR A 343 19.45 -11.25 -19.81
CA THR A 343 19.31 -11.62 -18.40
C THR A 343 18.08 -12.52 -18.24
N PHE A 344 18.20 -13.61 -17.48
CA PHE A 344 17.08 -14.52 -17.23
C PHE A 344 15.86 -13.79 -16.63
N GLY A 345 14.67 -14.07 -17.17
CA GLY A 345 13.40 -13.52 -16.68
C GLY A 345 13.23 -12.02 -16.96
N LYS A 346 14.02 -11.45 -17.89
CA LYS A 346 13.89 -10.07 -18.37
C LYS A 346 13.57 -10.04 -19.86
N PRO A 347 13.00 -8.94 -20.39
CA PRO A 347 12.89 -8.73 -21.82
C PRO A 347 14.26 -8.81 -22.51
N ILE A 348 14.31 -9.32 -23.75
CA ILE A 348 15.52 -9.33 -24.57
C ILE A 348 16.03 -7.90 -24.84
N GLY A 349 15.11 -6.93 -24.93
CA GLY A 349 15.39 -5.56 -25.36
C GLY A 349 15.71 -5.46 -26.85
N GLU A 350 16.05 -4.25 -27.31
CA GLU A 350 16.27 -3.95 -28.74
C GLU A 350 17.21 -4.95 -29.42
N LEU A 351 16.76 -5.54 -30.53
CA LEU A 351 17.53 -6.45 -31.38
C LEU A 351 17.99 -5.71 -32.66
N PRO A 352 19.13 -6.10 -33.27
CA PRO A 352 19.58 -5.49 -34.51
C PRO A 352 18.54 -5.62 -35.63
N SER A 353 18.18 -4.49 -36.23
CA SER A 353 17.32 -4.39 -37.42
C SER A 353 18.09 -4.17 -38.72
N GLU A 354 19.37 -3.76 -38.63
CA GLU A 354 20.28 -3.56 -39.77
C GLU A 354 20.85 -4.89 -40.29
N VAL A 355 19.94 -5.78 -40.72
CA VAL A 355 20.29 -7.08 -41.31
C VAL A 355 19.99 -7.05 -42.81
N THR A 356 21.00 -7.32 -43.65
CA THR A 356 20.85 -7.21 -45.11
C THR A 356 21.08 -8.55 -45.80
N LYS A 357 20.13 -8.98 -46.66
CA LYS A 357 20.21 -10.18 -47.47
C LYS A 357 19.66 -9.88 -48.86
N GLU A 358 20.46 -10.04 -49.91
CA GLU A 358 20.10 -9.56 -51.26
C GLU A 358 18.81 -10.23 -51.79
N GLY A 359 17.85 -9.43 -52.23
CA GLY A 359 16.55 -9.90 -52.72
C GLY A 359 15.57 -10.33 -51.62
N TYR A 360 15.83 -9.94 -50.36
CA TYR A 360 14.99 -10.19 -49.21
C TYR A 360 14.83 -8.94 -48.33
N GLU A 361 13.72 -8.87 -47.62
CA GLU A 361 13.49 -7.90 -46.54
C GLU A 361 13.52 -8.63 -45.21
N PHE A 362 14.27 -8.10 -44.24
CA PHE A 362 14.30 -8.61 -42.87
C PHE A 362 12.99 -8.27 -42.14
N ILE A 363 12.37 -9.27 -41.50
CA ILE A 363 11.09 -9.10 -40.77
C ILE A 363 11.18 -9.32 -39.26
N GLY A 364 12.32 -9.79 -38.76
CA GLY A 364 12.53 -10.02 -37.33
C GLY A 364 13.34 -11.27 -37.03
N TRP A 365 13.45 -11.58 -35.74
CA TRP A 365 14.20 -12.70 -35.21
C TRP A 365 13.26 -13.81 -34.76
N GLN A 366 13.67 -15.07 -34.91
CA GLN A 366 12.96 -16.24 -34.35
C GLN A 366 13.87 -17.14 -33.53
N THR A 367 13.29 -17.90 -32.62
CA THR A 367 13.94 -19.02 -31.91
C THR A 367 14.13 -20.24 -32.82
N SER A 368 14.88 -21.24 -32.35
CA SER A 368 15.06 -22.54 -33.01
C SER A 368 13.75 -23.29 -33.27
N ASN A 369 12.71 -23.07 -32.45
CA ASN A 369 11.38 -23.67 -32.63
C ASN A 369 10.45 -22.88 -33.58
N GLY A 370 10.92 -21.76 -34.17
CA GLY A 370 10.16 -20.96 -35.12
C GLY A 370 9.25 -19.88 -34.50
N THR A 371 9.37 -19.62 -33.20
CA THR A 371 8.62 -18.54 -32.54
C THR A 371 9.33 -17.20 -32.79
N MET A 372 8.61 -16.24 -33.39
CA MET A 372 9.11 -14.86 -33.55
C MET A 372 9.29 -14.19 -32.18
N VAL A 373 10.35 -13.39 -32.05
CA VAL A 373 10.67 -12.64 -30.82
C VAL A 373 10.81 -11.14 -31.11
N ASP A 374 10.52 -10.34 -30.10
CA ASP A 374 10.63 -8.89 -30.07
C ASP A 374 11.42 -8.40 -28.84
N GLU A 375 11.53 -7.09 -28.68
CA GLU A 375 12.22 -6.46 -27.54
C GLU A 375 11.58 -6.76 -26.18
N ASN A 376 10.28 -7.06 -26.16
CA ASN A 376 9.47 -7.26 -24.95
C ASN A 376 9.42 -8.75 -24.54
N THR A 377 9.81 -9.64 -25.43
CA THR A 377 9.86 -11.09 -25.22
C THR A 377 10.73 -11.42 -24.00
N ILE A 378 10.13 -12.03 -22.99
CA ILE A 378 10.83 -12.42 -21.76
C ILE A 378 11.75 -13.60 -22.04
N TRP A 379 13.05 -13.40 -21.85
CA TRP A 379 14.02 -14.47 -22.06
C TRP A 379 14.09 -15.41 -20.86
N THR A 380 13.45 -16.56 -20.99
CA THR A 380 13.72 -17.74 -20.16
C THR A 380 14.71 -18.64 -20.87
N TRP A 381 15.66 -19.22 -20.14
CA TRP A 381 16.32 -20.42 -20.63
C TRP A 381 15.25 -21.49 -20.85
N ASP A 382 15.42 -22.27 -21.91
CA ASP A 382 14.63 -23.44 -22.24
C ASP A 382 15.68 -24.50 -22.60
N PRO A 383 15.66 -25.71 -22.00
CA PRO A 383 16.62 -26.76 -22.32
C PRO A 383 16.66 -27.12 -23.81
N ASP A 384 15.57 -26.91 -24.55
CA ASP A 384 15.45 -27.25 -25.97
C ASP A 384 15.73 -26.08 -26.92
N ASN A 385 15.75 -24.82 -26.43
CA ASN A 385 16.16 -23.68 -27.24
C ASN A 385 17.68 -23.47 -27.15
N VAL A 386 18.36 -23.82 -28.25
CA VAL A 386 19.75 -23.43 -28.51
C VAL A 386 19.87 -21.91 -28.33
N ASN A 387 20.96 -21.42 -27.71
CA ASN A 387 21.19 -20.01 -27.34
C ASN A 387 21.43 -19.09 -28.58
N SER A 388 20.62 -19.21 -29.61
CA SER A 388 20.73 -18.54 -30.91
C SER A 388 19.37 -18.11 -31.42
N LEU A 389 19.25 -16.85 -31.83
CA LEU A 389 18.14 -16.38 -32.64
C LEU A 389 18.54 -16.41 -34.11
N LYS A 390 17.59 -16.71 -34.98
CA LYS A 390 17.77 -16.77 -36.43
C LYS A 390 16.99 -15.66 -37.13
N ALA A 391 17.61 -15.00 -38.09
CA ALA A 391 16.99 -13.94 -38.86
C ALA A 391 15.92 -14.50 -39.82
N VAL A 392 14.76 -13.85 -39.85
CA VAL A 392 13.62 -14.21 -40.70
C VAL A 392 13.43 -13.14 -41.76
N TYR A 393 13.08 -13.59 -42.97
CA TYR A 393 13.01 -12.74 -44.15
C TYR A 393 11.75 -13.01 -44.97
N LEU A 394 11.20 -11.95 -45.58
CA LEU A 394 10.29 -12.07 -46.72
C LEU A 394 11.08 -11.91 -48.03
N ARG A 395 10.77 -12.73 -49.03
CA ARG A 395 11.38 -12.59 -50.34
C ARG A 395 10.85 -11.35 -51.06
N LEU A 396 11.73 -10.62 -51.73
CA LEU A 396 11.37 -9.48 -52.56
C LEU A 396 11.25 -9.90 -54.03
N TYR A 397 10.22 -9.38 -54.68
CA TYR A 397 9.93 -9.60 -56.09
C TYR A 397 9.86 -8.25 -56.79
N THR A 398 10.60 -8.08 -57.89
CA THR A 398 10.55 -6.86 -58.69
C THR A 398 9.72 -7.10 -59.94
N VAL A 399 8.65 -6.31 -60.08
CA VAL A 399 7.80 -6.26 -61.25
C VAL A 399 8.39 -5.22 -62.21
N LYS A 400 8.76 -5.65 -63.40
CA LYS A 400 9.26 -4.78 -64.47
C LYS A 400 8.18 -4.64 -65.54
N LEU A 401 7.67 -3.42 -65.69
CA LEU A 401 6.83 -3.00 -66.81
C LEU A 401 7.78 -2.52 -67.91
N ILE A 402 7.86 -3.27 -69.01
CA ILE A 402 8.70 -2.93 -70.15
C ILE A 402 7.80 -2.40 -71.26
N LEU A 403 8.02 -1.14 -71.65
CA LEU A 403 7.28 -0.46 -72.70
C LEU A 403 8.23 -0.22 -73.88
N ARG A 404 7.90 -0.80 -75.03
CA ARG A 404 8.66 -0.68 -76.28
C ARG A 404 7.78 -0.05 -77.35
N CYS A 405 8.33 0.88 -78.13
CA CYS A 405 7.66 1.41 -79.31
C CYS A 405 8.57 1.27 -80.53
N THR A 406 8.08 0.59 -81.56
CA THR A 406 8.82 0.33 -82.81
C THR A 406 8.54 1.35 -83.91
N ALA A 407 7.74 2.38 -83.64
CA ALA A 407 7.55 3.49 -84.58
C ALA A 407 8.84 4.34 -84.66
N PRO A 408 9.31 4.71 -85.86
CA PRO A 408 10.42 5.64 -85.99
C PRO A 408 10.04 7.00 -85.37
N ASN A 409 11.01 7.67 -84.75
CA ASN A 409 10.89 9.00 -84.13
C ASN A 409 9.80 9.19 -83.05
N VAL A 410 9.07 8.17 -82.62
CA VAL A 410 8.07 8.29 -81.53
C VAL A 410 8.63 7.72 -80.23
N ILE A 411 8.66 8.53 -79.17
CA ILE A 411 8.96 8.08 -77.80
C ILE A 411 7.66 7.71 -77.09
N ALA A 412 7.63 6.57 -76.40
CA ALA A 412 6.49 6.12 -75.61
C ALA A 412 6.89 5.90 -74.14
N THR A 413 6.25 6.59 -73.21
CA THR A 413 6.62 6.55 -71.79
C THR A 413 5.40 6.64 -70.87
N LEU A 414 5.54 6.37 -69.57
CA LEU A 414 4.48 6.66 -68.60
C LEU A 414 4.55 8.13 -68.16
N SER A 415 3.37 8.70 -67.94
CA SER A 415 3.17 10.00 -67.32
C SER A 415 3.64 10.01 -65.87
N ASP A 416 4.13 11.16 -65.46
CA ASP A 416 4.71 11.42 -64.15
C ASP A 416 3.67 11.23 -63.04
N ASP A 417 2.42 11.61 -63.30
CA ASP A 417 1.24 11.32 -62.45
C ASP A 417 1.08 9.82 -62.18
N ALA A 418 1.35 8.95 -63.17
CA ALA A 418 1.28 7.50 -62.99
C ALA A 418 2.47 6.96 -62.23
N ILE A 419 3.67 7.43 -62.60
CA ILE A 419 4.92 7.03 -61.95
C ILE A 419 4.83 7.35 -60.45
N SER A 420 4.31 8.54 -60.11
CA SER A 420 4.01 8.94 -58.73
C SER A 420 2.86 8.13 -58.11
N LYS A 421 1.69 8.04 -58.76
CA LYS A 421 0.50 7.33 -58.22
C LYS A 421 0.77 5.86 -57.90
N TYR A 422 1.52 5.17 -58.76
CA TYR A 422 1.80 3.75 -58.59
C TYR A 422 3.14 3.49 -57.86
N GLY A 423 3.96 4.51 -57.62
CA GLY A 423 5.25 4.41 -56.95
C GLY A 423 6.27 3.61 -57.76
N LEU A 424 6.44 3.98 -59.03
CA LEU A 424 7.34 3.31 -59.98
C LEU A 424 8.69 4.02 -60.07
N ILE A 425 9.75 3.25 -60.26
CA ILE A 425 11.08 3.75 -60.62
C ILE A 425 11.21 3.68 -62.14
N LYS A 426 11.40 4.82 -62.82
CA LYS A 426 11.56 4.93 -64.28
C LYS A 426 13.04 4.83 -64.64
N SER A 427 13.38 3.97 -65.60
CA SER A 427 14.69 3.94 -66.26
C SER A 427 14.54 3.86 -67.79
N GLU A 428 15.43 4.55 -68.49
CA GLU A 428 15.55 4.47 -69.96
C GLU A 428 16.59 3.41 -70.33
N THR A 429 16.35 2.70 -71.43
CA THR A 429 17.35 1.83 -72.05
C THR A 429 17.43 2.12 -73.55
N GLU A 430 18.51 1.65 -74.19
CA GLU A 430 18.75 1.86 -75.62
C GLU A 430 17.55 1.45 -76.50
N ASN A 431 17.42 2.10 -77.66
CA ASN A 431 16.40 1.79 -78.68
C ASN A 431 14.95 1.98 -78.22
N ASN A 432 14.66 3.08 -77.49
CA ASN A 432 13.30 3.50 -77.13
C ASN A 432 12.53 2.45 -76.32
N VAL A 433 13.24 1.85 -75.36
CA VAL A 433 12.68 0.88 -74.40
C VAL A 433 12.72 1.48 -73.01
N TRP A 434 11.55 1.69 -72.42
CA TRP A 434 11.40 2.20 -71.07
C TRP A 434 11.07 1.07 -70.10
N ILE A 435 11.72 1.07 -68.96
CA ILE A 435 11.49 0.11 -67.89
C ILE A 435 10.94 0.87 -66.67
N PHE A 436 9.85 0.38 -66.11
CA PHE A 436 9.28 0.90 -64.87
C PHE A 436 9.24 -0.23 -63.85
N GLU A 437 9.91 -0.02 -62.72
CA GLU A 437 10.14 -1.07 -61.72
C GLU A 437 9.42 -0.74 -60.42
N LYS A 438 8.88 -1.77 -59.76
CA LYS A 438 8.42 -1.71 -58.38
C LYS A 438 8.67 -3.04 -57.69
N THR A 439 9.14 -2.94 -56.45
CA THR A 439 9.40 -4.10 -55.59
C THR A 439 8.22 -4.36 -54.67
N PHE A 440 7.90 -5.64 -54.47
CA PHE A 440 6.80 -6.14 -53.65
C PHE A 440 7.31 -7.26 -52.74
N LYS A 441 6.66 -7.44 -51.60
CA LYS A 441 6.93 -8.53 -50.64
C LYS A 441 6.24 -9.82 -51.09
N GLU A 442 6.78 -10.96 -50.69
CA GLU A 442 6.14 -12.26 -50.91
C GLU A 442 4.71 -12.30 -50.37
N GLY A 443 3.76 -12.78 -51.19
CA GLY A 443 2.35 -12.83 -50.82
C GLY A 443 1.59 -11.49 -50.87
N GLU A 444 2.27 -10.36 -51.12
CA GLU A 444 1.65 -9.06 -51.33
C GLU A 444 0.73 -9.09 -52.57
N ARG A 445 -0.32 -8.28 -52.56
CA ARG A 445 -1.19 -8.08 -53.72
C ARG A 445 -0.62 -6.98 -54.60
N LEU A 446 -0.47 -7.26 -55.90
CA LEU A 446 0.07 -6.32 -56.89
C LEU A 446 -0.67 -4.98 -56.97
N GLY A 447 -1.95 -4.97 -56.56
CA GLY A 447 -2.87 -3.86 -56.76
C GLY A 447 -3.27 -3.69 -58.23
N ASP A 448 -3.85 -2.54 -58.55
CA ASP A 448 -4.03 -2.12 -59.94
C ASP A 448 -2.69 -1.60 -60.50
N LEU A 449 -2.38 -1.96 -61.74
CA LEU A 449 -1.22 -1.44 -62.47
C LEU A 449 -1.59 -0.19 -63.29
N PRO A 450 -0.62 0.63 -63.73
CA PRO A 450 -0.89 1.74 -64.64
C PRO A 450 -1.63 1.27 -65.89
N THR A 451 -2.75 1.91 -66.19
CA THR A 451 -3.43 1.75 -67.47
C THR A 451 -2.76 2.64 -68.52
N LYS A 452 -2.77 2.20 -69.77
CA LYS A 452 -2.77 3.01 -71.01
C LYS A 452 -3.06 4.53 -70.95
N ASP A 453 -4.00 5.01 -70.14
CA ASP A 453 -4.43 6.43 -70.08
C ASP A 453 -3.31 7.29 -69.48
N TYR A 454 -2.36 6.63 -68.83
CA TYR A 454 -1.12 7.16 -68.34
C TYR A 454 0.05 7.06 -69.33
N VAL A 455 -0.10 6.46 -70.52
CA VAL A 455 0.98 6.37 -71.53
C VAL A 455 1.00 7.67 -72.34
N LYS A 456 2.11 8.42 -72.24
CA LYS A 456 2.40 9.59 -73.08
C LYS A 456 3.15 9.13 -74.33
N LEU A 457 2.80 9.71 -75.48
CA LEU A 457 3.56 9.63 -76.71
C LEU A 457 4.08 11.03 -77.04
N SER A 458 5.36 11.14 -77.40
CA SER A 458 5.96 12.37 -77.92
C SER A 458 6.72 12.06 -79.20
N ASP A 459 6.75 13.02 -80.11
CA ASP A 459 7.70 12.98 -81.23
C ASP A 459 9.10 13.29 -80.64
N ARG A 460 10.15 12.75 -81.24
CA ARG A 460 11.53 13.11 -80.89
C ARG A 460 11.83 14.58 -81.19
N ASP A 461 11.08 15.16 -82.14
CA ASP A 461 11.26 16.52 -82.63
C ASP A 461 10.10 17.49 -82.24
N SER A 462 9.08 17.06 -81.47
CA SER A 462 8.06 17.98 -80.92
C SER A 462 7.30 17.51 -79.66
N ASP A 463 7.05 18.47 -78.75
CA ASP A 463 6.27 18.31 -77.52
C ASP A 463 4.76 18.49 -77.75
N GLU A 464 4.03 17.37 -77.82
CA GLU A 464 2.62 17.13 -77.37
C GLU A 464 1.79 16.27 -78.34
N TYR A 465 1.40 15.06 -77.92
CA TYR A 465 0.19 14.39 -78.42
C TYR A 465 -0.54 13.60 -77.32
N ARG A 466 -1.88 13.53 -77.41
CA ARG A 466 -2.75 12.70 -76.55
C ARG A 466 -3.65 11.81 -77.42
N PHE A 467 -3.73 10.52 -77.10
CA PHE A 467 -4.65 9.53 -77.70
C PHE A 467 -5.29 8.63 -76.62
N SER A 468 -6.31 7.86 -76.99
CA SER A 468 -7.29 7.26 -76.06
C SER A 468 -7.47 5.73 -76.17
N HIS A 469 -7.49 5.01 -75.04
CA HIS A 469 -8.22 3.74 -74.74
C HIS A 469 -7.76 2.32 -75.26
N TRP A 470 -7.62 1.38 -74.28
CA TRP A 470 -7.27 -0.06 -74.27
C TRP A 470 -6.82 -0.52 -72.83
N ALA A 471 -7.64 -1.13 -71.95
CA ALA A 471 -7.24 -1.43 -70.53
C ALA A 471 -6.44 -2.75 -70.33
N ILE A 472 -5.60 -2.83 -69.27
CA ILE A 472 -5.07 -4.10 -68.72
C ILE A 472 -5.76 -4.39 -67.39
N ASN A 473 -6.75 -5.28 -67.39
CA ASN A 473 -7.30 -5.84 -66.16
C ASN A 473 -6.53 -7.12 -65.79
N LYS A 474 -5.71 -7.05 -64.73
CA LYS A 474 -5.32 -8.20 -63.90
C LYS A 474 -5.60 -7.90 -62.44
N THR A 475 -6.88 -7.74 -62.12
CA THR A 475 -7.36 -7.61 -60.74
C THR A 475 -7.15 -8.93 -59.98
N GLY A 476 -6.38 -8.90 -58.88
CA GLY A 476 -6.41 -9.95 -57.85
C GLY A 476 -5.26 -10.98 -57.84
N VAL A 477 -4.19 -10.81 -58.61
CA VAL A 477 -3.03 -11.72 -58.56
C VAL A 477 -2.20 -11.50 -57.29
N LYS A 478 -1.93 -12.58 -56.53
CA LYS A 478 -0.90 -12.60 -55.46
C LYS A 478 0.48 -12.84 -56.07
N VAL A 479 1.51 -12.22 -55.51
CA VAL A 479 2.89 -12.53 -55.90
C VAL A 479 3.32 -13.87 -55.29
N THR A 480 3.20 -14.92 -56.09
CA THR A 480 3.72 -16.27 -55.87
C THR A 480 4.47 -16.70 -57.14
N SER A 481 5.53 -17.50 -56.99
CA SER A 481 6.53 -17.83 -58.03
C SER A 481 6.02 -17.94 -59.49
N ALA A 482 6.66 -17.18 -60.37
CA ALA A 482 6.75 -17.33 -61.84
C ALA A 482 5.55 -17.97 -62.58
N ASP A 483 4.64 -17.14 -63.09
CA ASP A 483 4.39 -17.03 -64.54
C ASP A 483 3.32 -15.98 -64.89
N ILE A 484 3.77 -14.77 -65.27
CA ILE A 484 2.96 -13.86 -66.09
C ILE A 484 3.86 -13.29 -67.19
N VAL A 485 3.75 -13.88 -68.38
CA VAL A 485 4.08 -13.22 -69.65
C VAL A 485 2.77 -13.02 -70.40
N ASN A 486 2.17 -11.85 -70.25
CA ASN A 486 1.14 -11.38 -71.16
C ASN A 486 1.83 -10.50 -72.21
N GLU A 487 2.40 -11.08 -73.25
CA GLU A 487 2.72 -10.32 -74.46
C GLU A 487 1.41 -9.85 -75.10
N LYS A 488 1.31 -8.55 -75.36
CA LYS A 488 0.16 -8.00 -76.09
C LYS A 488 0.63 -6.87 -77.00
N LYS A 489 0.54 -7.13 -78.31
CA LYS A 489 0.95 -6.22 -79.38
C LYS A 489 -0.24 -5.33 -79.75
N PHE A 490 -0.03 -4.02 -79.80
CA PHE A 490 -1.09 -3.06 -80.14
C PHE A 490 -0.70 -2.22 -81.37
N PRO A 491 -1.49 -2.25 -82.46
CA PRO A 491 -1.26 -1.41 -83.63
C PRO A 491 -1.81 0.01 -83.40
N GLY A 492 -1.07 1.02 -83.85
CA GLY A 492 -1.51 2.42 -83.90
C GLY A 492 -1.08 3.10 -85.20
N SER A 493 -2.01 3.78 -85.89
CA SER A 493 -1.71 4.60 -87.07
C SER A 493 -1.03 5.91 -86.62
N ARG A 494 -0.02 6.43 -87.33
CA ARG A 494 -0.02 6.72 -88.78
C ARG A 494 1.18 6.20 -89.60
N GLU A 495 2.20 5.62 -88.96
CA GLU A 495 3.43 5.14 -89.63
C GLU A 495 3.78 3.66 -89.36
N GLY A 496 2.78 2.82 -89.02
CA GLY A 496 2.94 1.35 -89.02
C GLY A 496 3.74 0.74 -87.85
N GLY A 497 4.14 1.54 -86.87
CA GLY A 497 4.77 1.04 -85.64
C GLY A 497 3.81 0.29 -84.71
N VAL A 498 4.40 -0.54 -83.84
CA VAL A 498 3.71 -1.32 -82.81
C VAL A 498 4.19 -0.84 -81.44
N ILE A 499 3.26 -0.68 -80.50
CA ILE A 499 3.60 -0.53 -79.08
C ILE A 499 3.43 -1.91 -78.43
N GLU A 500 4.51 -2.40 -77.83
CA GLU A 500 4.52 -3.64 -77.06
C GLU A 500 4.72 -3.28 -75.59
N LEU A 501 3.71 -3.60 -74.77
CA LEU A 501 3.88 -3.64 -73.32
C LEU A 501 4.04 -5.10 -72.90
N SER A 502 5.14 -5.41 -72.20
CA SER A 502 5.30 -6.68 -71.50
C SER A 502 5.48 -6.43 -70.01
N ILE A 503 4.78 -7.23 -69.20
CA ILE A 503 5.01 -7.33 -67.77
C ILE A 503 5.96 -8.51 -67.59
N LYS A 504 7.11 -8.28 -66.95
CA LYS A 504 8.03 -9.35 -66.53
C LYS A 504 8.16 -9.32 -65.02
N LEU A 505 7.78 -10.41 -64.37
CA LEU A 505 8.01 -10.61 -62.95
C LEU A 505 9.38 -11.26 -62.78
N SER A 506 10.29 -10.59 -62.08
CA SER A 506 11.63 -11.09 -61.79
C SER A 506 11.87 -11.14 -60.30
N THR A 507 12.22 -12.30 -59.77
CA THR A 507 13.03 -12.37 -58.55
C THR A 507 14.35 -11.67 -58.85
N THR A 508 14.80 -10.78 -57.98
CA THR A 508 16.13 -10.17 -58.11
C THR A 508 17.18 -11.27 -57.95
N TRP A 509 17.78 -11.65 -59.08
CA TRP A 509 19.01 -12.41 -59.15
C TRP A 509 19.91 -11.65 -60.11
N THR A 510 20.48 -10.57 -59.60
CA THR A 510 21.52 -9.77 -60.25
C THR A 510 22.84 -10.16 -59.60
N PRO A 511 23.51 -11.22 -60.07
CA PRO A 511 24.87 -11.47 -59.62
C PRO A 511 25.71 -10.26 -60.06
N PHE A 512 26.18 -9.48 -59.10
CA PHE A 512 27.28 -8.56 -59.35
C PHE A 512 28.49 -9.40 -59.77
N TYR A 513 28.96 -9.14 -60.99
CA TYR A 513 30.21 -9.65 -61.54
C TYR A 513 31.40 -8.82 -61.07
#